data_AF-A0A7W1XUU0-F1
#
_entry.id   AF-A0A7W1XUU0-F1
#
_cell.length_a   1.000
_cell.length_b   1.000
_cell.length_c   1.000
_cell.angle_alpha   90.00
_cell.angle_beta   90.00
_cell.angle_gamma   90.00
#
_symmetry.space_group_name_H-M   'P 1'
#
loop_
_entity.id
_entity.type
_entity.pdbx_description
1 polymer ?
#
loop_
_entity_poly.entity_id
_entity_poly.type
_entity_poly.pdbx_seq_one_letter_code
_entity_poly.pdbx_strand_id
1 'polypeptide(L)' 'MSEQNAVPHCPFCESVDVELYSIFGTAQLVRQYYCNSCRSVFEFIRWQEKMVEQEKAYSR' A
#
# COMPACT_ATOMS: atom_id res chain seq x y z
N MET A 1 -17.79 -0.82 -3.44
CA MET A 1 -16.51 -0.33 -2.88
C MET A 1 -15.53 -1.49 -2.95
N SER A 2 -14.85 -1.66 -4.08
CA SER A 2 -13.95 -2.79 -4.31
C SER A 2 -12.55 -2.36 -3.93
N GLU A 3 -12.21 -2.46 -2.65
CA GLU A 3 -10.86 -2.18 -2.16
C GLU A 3 -9.93 -3.21 -2.82
N GLN A 4 -9.12 -2.78 -3.80
CA GLN A 4 -8.14 -3.65 -4.44
C GLN A 4 -7.14 -4.08 -3.37
N ASN A 5 -7.33 -5.29 -2.86
CA ASN A 5 -6.46 -5.93 -1.88
C ASN A 5 -5.20 -6.42 -2.61
N ALA A 6 -4.35 -5.48 -3.04
CA ALA A 6 -3.01 -5.82 -3.51
C ALA A 6 -2.29 -6.50 -2.35
N VAL A 7 -2.01 -7.80 -2.49
CA VAL A 7 -1.24 -8.56 -1.51
C VAL A 7 0.15 -7.92 -1.47
N PRO A 8 0.57 -7.33 -0.34
CA PRO A 8 1.88 -6.70 -0.27
C PRO A 8 2.96 -7.77 -0.30
N HIS A 9 4.07 -7.48 -0.97
CA HIS A 9 5.26 -8.32 -0.99
C HIS A 9 6.37 -7.63 -0.20
N CYS A 10 7.21 -8.41 0.48
CA CYS A 10 8.35 -7.85 1.21
C CYS A 10 9.38 -7.27 0.22
N PRO A 11 9.76 -5.99 0.29
CA PRO A 11 10.72 -5.39 -0.64
C PRO A 11 12.16 -5.88 -0.44
N PHE A 12 12.44 -6.58 0.67
CA PHE A 12 13.78 -7.07 1.01
C PHE A 12 14.06 -8.48 0.53
N CYS A 13 13.04 -9.35 0.53
CA CYS A 13 13.19 -10.78 0.22
C CYS A 13 12.14 -11.30 -0.76
N GLU A 14 11.26 -10.42 -1.27
CA GLU A 14 10.17 -10.72 -2.21
C GLU A 14 9.14 -11.75 -1.68
N SER A 15 9.25 -12.15 -0.42
CA SER A 15 8.31 -13.08 0.20
C SER A 15 6.89 -12.50 0.25
N VAL A 16 5.93 -13.39 0.04
CA VAL A 16 4.48 -13.12 0.18
C VAL A 16 3.99 -13.36 1.61
N ASP A 17 4.85 -13.97 2.45
CA ASP A 17 4.56 -14.30 3.84
C ASP A 17 4.72 -13.05 4.73
N VAL A 18 3.81 -12.11 4.53
CA VAL A 18 3.74 -10.83 5.24
C VAL A 18 2.41 -10.69 5.96
N GLU A 19 2.48 -10.21 7.20
CA GLU A 19 1.32 -9.97 8.06
C GLU A 19 1.15 -8.48 8.35
N LEU A 20 -0.09 -8.03 8.43
CA LEU A 20 -0.40 -6.65 8.80
C LEU A 20 -0.14 -6.47 10.30
N TYR A 21 0.93 -5.75 10.62
CA TYR A 21 1.35 -5.54 12.00
C TYR A 21 0.62 -4.35 12.65
N SER A 22 0.43 -3.26 11.91
CA SER A 22 -0.34 -2.11 12.37
C SER A 22 -1.00 -1.36 11.22
N ILE A 23 -2.27 -1.02 11.42
CA ILE A 23 -3.05 -0.17 10.51
C ILE A 23 -2.83 1.33 10.73
N PHE A 24 -2.09 1.69 11.79
CA PHE A 24 -1.77 3.06 12.14
C PHE A 24 -0.26 3.15 12.37
N GLY A 25 0.50 3.39 11.30
CA GLY A 25 1.84 3.95 11.49
C GLY A 25 1.76 5.38 12.04
N THR A 26 2.90 6.01 12.29
CA THR A 26 2.98 7.40 12.82
C THR A 26 2.32 8.42 11.87
N ALA A 27 2.20 8.09 10.58
CA ALA A 27 1.48 8.87 9.58
C ALA A 27 0.11 8.22 9.26
N GLN A 28 -0.96 9.02 9.20
CA GLN A 28 -2.35 8.55 8.98
C GLN A 28 -2.61 7.82 7.65
N LEU A 29 -1.61 7.69 6.78
CA LEU A 29 -1.74 7.15 5.41
C LEU A 29 -0.86 5.93 5.14
N VAL A 30 -0.20 5.38 6.16
CA VAL A 30 0.68 4.21 6.02
C VAL A 30 0.17 3.03 6.84
N ARG A 31 0.32 1.84 6.27
CA ARG A 31 0.12 0.55 6.95
C ARG A 31 1.47 -0.10 7.16
N GLN A 32 1.69 -0.68 8.33
CA GLN A 32 2.91 -1.42 8.64
C GLN A 32 2.68 -2.91 8.46
N TYR A 33 3.60 -3.55 7.76
CA TYR A 33 3.64 -4.98 7.51
C TYR A 33 4.91 -5.58 8.13
N TYR A 34 4.78 -6.80 8.62
CA TYR A 34 5.86 -7.62 9.15
C TYR A 34 6.07 -8.82 8.23
N CYS A 35 7.28 -9.02 7.73
CA CYS A 35 7.62 -10.20 6.96
C CYS A 35 8.08 -11.33 7.87
N ASN A 36 7.40 -12.48 7.82
CA ASN A 36 7.77 -13.66 8.61
C ASN A 36 9.04 -14.35 8.09
N SER A 37 9.34 -14.22 6.79
CA SER A 37 10.52 -14.83 6.18
C SER A 37 11.83 -14.14 6.57
N CYS A 38 11.91 -12.82 6.41
CA CYS A 38 13.13 -12.05 6.71
C CYS A 38 13.07 -11.30 8.06
N ARG A 39 11.93 -11.37 8.76
CA ARG A 39 11.69 -10.73 10.07
C ARG A 39 11.88 -9.20 10.04
N SER A 40 11.67 -8.59 8.88
CA SER A 40 11.78 -7.15 8.67
C SER A 40 10.41 -6.49 8.68
N VAL A 41 10.33 -5.30 9.27
CA VAL A 41 9.14 -4.43 9.24
C VAL A 41 9.28 -3.46 8.06
N PHE A 42 8.19 -3.27 7.31
CA PHE A 42 8.13 -2.28 6.23
C PHE A 42 6.79 -1.56 6.21
N GLU A 43 6.77 -0.37 5.61
CA GLU A 43 5.58 0.47 5.48
C GLU A 43 5.06 0.44 4.06
N PHE A 44 3.75 0.28 3.91
CA PHE A 44 3.05 0.40 2.63
C PHE A 44 2.25 1.69 2.62
N ILE A 45 2.64 2.59 1.72
CA ILE A 45 1.96 3.88 1.52
C ILE A 45 0.71 3.61 0.69
N ARG A 46 -0.47 4.00 1.20
CA ARG A 46 -1.67 4.05 0.36
C ARG A 46 -1.54 5.23 -0.59
N TRP A 47 -0.97 4.99 -1.77
CA TRP A 47 -1.09 5.95 -2.86
C TRP A 47 -2.56 6.01 -3.26
N GLN A 48 -3.22 7.12 -2.93
CA GLN A 48 -4.51 7.45 -3.53
C GLN A 48 -4.20 7.77 -4.99
N GLU A 49 -4.39 6.81 -5.88
CA GLU A 49 -4.47 7.08 -7.31
C GLU A 49 -5.66 8.02 -7.51
N LYS A 50 -5.41 9.33 -7.44
CA LYS A 50 -6.35 10.32 -7.94
C LYS A 50 -6.50 10.01 -9.42
N MET A 51 -7.63 9.39 -9.76
CA MET A 51 -8.04 9.14 -11.12
C MET A 51 -7.87 10.44 -11.93
N VAL A 52 -7.08 10.34 -13.00
CA VAL A 52 -6.94 11.37 -14.02
C VAL A 52 -8.27 11.46 -14.76
N GLU A 53 -9.24 12.16 -14.19
CA GLU A 53 -10.57 12.34 -14.80
C GLU A 53 -10.89 13.83 -14.99
N GLN A 54 -9.96 14.62 -15.55
CA GLN A 54 -10.27 16.02 -15.91
C GLN A 54 -9.75 16.50 -17.27
N GLU A 55 -9.23 15.62 -18.15
CA GLU A 55 -8.74 16.07 -19.46
C GLU A 55 -9.83 16.15 -20.57
N LYS A 56 -11.11 15.93 -20.24
CA LYS A 56 -12.23 16.05 -21.21
C LYS A 56 -13.16 17.26 -21.02
N ALA A 57 -12.83 18.21 -20.13
CA ALA A 57 -13.67 19.40 -19.91
C ALA A 57 -13.11 20.71 -20.51
N TYR A 58 -11.86 20.74 -20.99
CA TYR A 58 -11.24 21.93 -21.59
C TYR A 58 -11.08 21.78 -23.12
N SER A 59 -12.15 21.34 -23.78
CA SER A 59 -12.30 21.47 -25.24
C SER A 59 -13.69 22.04 -25.52
N ARG A 60 -13.96 23.21 -24.92
CA ARG A 60 -15.08 24.07 -25.28
C ARG A 60 -14.56 25.48 -25.52
#